data_AF-A0A967HIE8-F1
#
_entry.id   AF-A0A967HIE8-F1
#
_cell.length_a   1.000
_cell.length_b   1.000
_cell.length_c   1.000
_cell.angle_alpha   90.00
_cell.angle_beta   90.00
_cell.angle_gamma   90.00
#
_symmetry.space_group_name_H-M   'P 1'
#
loop_
_entity.id
_entity.type
_entity.pdbx_description
1 polymer ?
#
loop_
_entity_poly.entity_id
_entity_poly.type
_entity_poly.pdbx_seq_one_letter_code
_entity_poly.pdbx_strand_id
1 'polypeptide(L)'
;LRTLVAAFDPGEGRGICVPVVEGTRGNPVLWGARYFEELQRLEGDVGGRPLLVEHAGDVHEVGVAGDGVLRDIDTPEALEASHAEEE
;
A
#
# COMPACT_ATOMS: atom_id res chain seq x y z
N LEU A 1 1.28 -9.32 -0.60
CA LEU A 1 2.05 -9.01 -1.84
C LEU A 1 1.56 -9.74 -3.09
N ARG A 2 1.54 -11.08 -3.17
CA ARG A 2 1.13 -11.80 -4.39
C ARG A 2 -0.23 -11.37 -4.96
N THR A 3 -1.21 -11.16 -4.07
CA THR A 3 -2.55 -10.65 -4.44
C THR A 3 -2.50 -9.27 -5.10
N LEU A 4 -1.67 -8.36 -4.57
CA LEU A 4 -1.51 -7.02 -5.14
C LEU A 4 -0.87 -7.08 -6.53
N VAL A 5 0.16 -7.90 -6.70
CA VAL A 5 0.83 -8.08 -8.00
C VAL A 5 -0.12 -8.67 -9.04
N ALA A 6 -0.99 -9.61 -8.64
CA ALA A 6 -1.99 -10.19 -9.54
C ALA A 6 -3.09 -9.20 -9.95
N ALA A 7 -3.38 -8.20 -9.12
CA ALA A 7 -4.37 -7.16 -9.39
C ALA A 7 -3.82 -5.95 -10.16
N PHE A 8 -2.50 -5.81 -10.20
CA PHE A 8 -1.82 -4.70 -10.85
C PHE A 8 -1.86 -4.84 -12.37
N ASP A 9 -2.57 -3.90 -13.01
CA ASP A 9 -2.72 -3.83 -14.46
C ASP A 9 -2.79 -2.36 -14.92
N PRO A 10 -1.63 -1.75 -15.23
CA PRO A 10 -1.60 -0.38 -15.73
C PRO A 10 -2.32 -0.18 -17.07
N GLY A 11 -2.45 -1.23 -17.89
CA GLY A 11 -3.14 -1.15 -19.18
C GLY A 11 -4.65 -0.94 -19.02
N GLU A 12 -5.20 -1.43 -17.92
CA GLU A 12 -6.62 -1.32 -17.54
C GLU A 12 -6.89 -0.20 -16.53
N GLY A 13 -5.95 0.73 -16.33
CA GLY A 13 -6.11 1.82 -15.36
C GLY A 13 -6.07 1.36 -13.90
N ARG A 14 -5.24 0.36 -13.61
CA ARG A 14 -4.90 -0.08 -12.24
C ARG A 14 -3.40 0.09 -12.00
N GLY A 15 -2.94 1.31 -12.22
CA GLY A 15 -1.55 1.74 -12.05
C GLY A 15 -1.15 1.96 -10.60
N ILE A 16 -2.09 1.98 -9.66
CA ILE A 16 -1.83 2.03 -8.22
C ILE A 16 -2.69 0.97 -7.53
N CYS A 17 -2.09 0.07 -6.74
CA CYS A 17 -2.85 -0.94 -5.99
C CYS A 17 -2.63 -0.77 -4.48
N VAL A 18 -3.74 -0.65 -3.74
CA VAL A 18 -3.73 -0.46 -2.28
C VAL A 18 -4.43 -1.66 -1.62
N PRO A 19 -3.80 -2.37 -0.68
CA PRO A 19 -4.47 -3.45 0.03
C PRO A 19 -5.54 -2.88 0.98
N VAL A 20 -6.67 -3.55 1.07
CA VAL A 20 -7.77 -3.19 1.98
C VAL A 20 -8.21 -4.40 2.80
N VAL A 21 -8.33 -4.20 4.11
CA VAL A 21 -8.88 -5.16 5.07
C VAL A 21 -10.02 -4.48 5.79
N GLU A 22 -11.23 -5.03 5.68
CA GLU A 22 -12.44 -4.51 6.35
C GLU A 22 -12.67 -2.99 6.14
N GLY A 23 -12.39 -2.50 4.92
CA GLY A 23 -12.55 -1.08 4.57
C GLY A 23 -11.38 -0.17 4.98
N THR A 24 -10.36 -0.72 5.65
CA THR A 24 -9.15 0.00 6.04
C THR A 24 -8.05 -0.26 5.02
N ARG A 25 -7.49 0.82 4.45
CA ARG A 25 -6.32 0.77 3.55
C ARG A 25 -5.06 0.49 4.35
N GLY A 26 -4.21 -0.39 3.83
CA GLY A 26 -2.93 -0.75 4.43
C GLY A 26 -1.73 -0.55 3.50
N ASN A 27 -0.60 -1.08 3.93
CA ASN A 27 0.66 -1.17 3.21
C ASN A 27 0.98 -2.63 2.84
N PRO A 28 1.82 -2.87 1.82
CA PRO A 28 2.45 -1.89 0.94
C PRO A 28 1.53 -1.44 -0.20
N VAL A 29 1.67 -0.18 -0.62
CA VAL A 29 1.05 0.34 -1.85
C VAL A 29 1.95 0.00 -3.05
N LEU A 30 1.38 -0.61 -4.09
CA LEU A 30 2.09 -0.79 -5.37
C LEU A 30 1.87 0.42 -6.26
N TRP A 31 2.97 0.95 -6.79
CA TRP A 31 2.98 2.08 -7.71
C TRP A 31 3.54 1.65 -9.06
N GLY A 32 2.83 1.99 -10.13
CA GLY A 32 3.37 1.87 -11.49
C GLY A 32 4.50 2.87 -11.73
N ALA A 33 5.46 2.49 -12.58
CA ALA A 33 6.66 3.27 -12.83
C ALA A 33 6.40 4.72 -13.29
N ARG A 34 5.26 4.98 -13.94
CA ARG A 34 4.83 6.34 -14.35
C ARG A 34 4.73 7.34 -13.20
N TYR A 35 4.51 6.87 -11.97
CA TYR A 35 4.36 7.72 -10.78
C TYR A 35 5.67 8.00 -10.05
N PHE A 36 6.78 7.37 -10.47
CA PHE A 36 8.05 7.46 -9.73
C PHE A 36 8.62 8.88 -9.76
N GLU A 37 8.42 9.65 -10.83
CA GLU A 37 8.86 11.05 -10.87
C GLU A 37 8.10 11.91 -9.87
N GLU A 38 6.79 11.71 -9.73
CA GLU A 38 5.96 12.46 -8.79
C GLU A 38 6.29 12.08 -7.35
N LEU A 39 6.46 10.79 -7.07
CA LEU A 39 6.88 10.28 -5.76
C LEU A 39 8.23 10.87 -5.31
N GLN A 40 9.19 11.00 -6.23
CA GLN A 40 10.52 11.58 -5.94
C GLN A 40 10.47 13.09 -5.64
N ARG A 41 9.42 13.79 -6.07
CA ARG A 41 9.24 15.24 -5.82
C ARG A 41 8.54 15.54 -4.50
N LEU A 42 8.08 14.51 -3.77
CA LEU A 42 7.44 14.69 -2.48
C LEU A 42 8.47 15.11 -1.44
N GLU A 43 8.09 16.07 -0.61
CA GLU A 43 8.92 16.60 0.46
C GLU A 43 8.23 16.45 1.82
N GLY A 44 9.05 16.29 2.87
CA GLY A 44 8.57 16.06 4.22
C GLY A 44 8.04 14.64 4.46
N ASP A 45 7.48 14.44 5.64
CA ASP A 45 6.99 13.14 6.11
C ASP A 45 5.52 12.92 5.73
N VAL A 46 5.24 12.94 4.42
CA VAL A 46 3.87 12.78 3.88
C VAL A 46 3.67 11.45 3.14
N GLY A 47 4.77 10.83 2.70
CA GLY A 47 4.74 9.63 1.85
C GLY A 47 3.86 9.80 0.60
N GLY A 48 3.45 8.70 -0.02
CA GLY A 48 2.63 8.71 -1.24
C GLY A 48 1.16 9.13 -1.05
N ARG A 49 0.73 9.51 0.15
CA ARG A 49 -0.69 9.83 0.47
C ARG A 49 -1.29 10.92 -0.43
N PRO A 50 -0.61 12.04 -0.73
CA PRO A 50 -1.17 13.07 -1.60
C PRO A 50 -1.46 12.53 -3.01
N LEU A 51 -0.56 11.72 -3.55
CA LEU A 51 -0.70 11.13 -4.88
C LEU A 51 -1.84 10.11 -4.95
N LEU A 52 -2.17 9.41 -3.85
CA LEU A 52 -3.35 8.55 -3.80
C LEU A 52 -4.66 9.33 -3.93
N VAL A 53 -4.70 10.57 -3.44
CA VAL A 53 -5.87 11.44 -3.56
C VAL A 53 -5.93 12.05 -4.96
N GLU A 54 -4.80 12.53 -5.47
CA GLU A 54 -4.69 13.13 -6.80
C GLU A 54 -5.04 12.14 -7.91
N HIS A 55 -4.52 10.92 -7.82
CA HIS A 55 -4.71 9.87 -8.82
C HIS A 55 -5.79 8.86 -8.42
N ALA A 56 -6.82 9.29 -7.67
CA ALA A 56 -7.87 8.40 -7.18
C ALA A 56 -8.57 7.57 -8.27
N GLY A 57 -8.59 8.04 -9.52
CA GLY A 57 -9.12 7.32 -10.67
C GLY A 57 -8.26 6.14 -11.18
N ASP A 58 -6.99 6.07 -10.78
CA ASP A 58 -6.05 4.97 -11.11
C ASP A 58 -5.71 4.13 -9.86
N VAL A 59 -6.38 4.41 -8.73
CA VAL A 59 -6.26 3.64 -7.49
C VAL A 59 -7.23 2.47 -7.52
N HIS A 60 -6.68 1.27 -7.44
CA HIS A 60 -7.41 0.03 -7.31
C HIS A 60 -7.26 -0.53 -5.89
N GLU A 61 -8.38 -0.61 -5.16
CA GLU A 61 -8.43 -1.25 -3.86
C GLU A 61 -8.49 -2.77 -4.01
N VAL A 62 -7.54 -3.46 -3.37
CA VAL A 62 -7.38 -4.91 -3.45
C VAL A 62 -7.72 -5.50 -2.09
N GLY A 63 -8.86 -6.19 -2.01
CA GLY A 63 -9.22 -6.93 -0.81
C GLY A 63 -8.19 -8.02 -0.49
N VAL A 64 -7.65 -7.99 0.73
CA VAL A 64 -6.70 -9.00 1.20
C VAL A 64 -7.21 -9.66 2.48
N ALA A 65 -6.81 -10.92 2.70
CA ALA A 65 -7.09 -11.65 3.93
C ALA A 65 -5.94 -11.45 4.93
N GLY A 66 -6.29 -11.34 6.21
CA GLY A 66 -5.34 -11.05 7.29
C GLY A 66 -5.04 -9.56 7.40
N ASP A 67 -4.83 -9.11 8.62
CA ASP A 67 -4.57 -7.71 8.99
C ASP A 67 -3.09 -7.33 8.92
N GLY A 68 -2.19 -8.24 8.52
CA GLY A 68 -0.76 -7.96 8.41
C GLY A 68 -0.40 -6.79 7.49
N VAL A 69 -1.27 -6.44 6.52
CA VAL A 69 -1.09 -5.22 5.69
C VAL A 69 -1.39 -3.92 6.45
N LEU A 70 -2.13 -3.98 7.55
CA LEU A 70 -2.44 -2.84 8.41
C LEU A 70 -1.36 -2.62 9.46
N ARG A 71 -0.45 -3.59 9.63
CA ARG A 71 0.56 -3.57 10.68
C ARG A 71 1.76 -2.74 10.25
N ASP A 72 2.02 -1.67 11.00
CA ASP A 72 3.23 -0.86 10.86
C ASP A 72 4.18 -1.17 12.00
N ILE A 73 5.47 -1.37 11.70
CA ILE A 73 6.46 -1.83 12.67
C ILE A 73 7.48 -0.71 12.90
N ASP A 74 7.05 0.32 13.63
CA ASP A 74 7.87 1.51 13.91
C ASP A 74 8.62 1.45 15.24
N THR A 75 8.24 0.51 16.12
CA THR A 75 8.85 0.38 17.46
C THR A 75 9.37 -1.04 17.71
N PRO A 76 10.37 -1.21 18.60
CA PRO A 76 10.84 -2.52 19.03
C PRO A 76 9.71 -3.39 19.58
N GLU A 77 8.77 -2.80 20.33
CA GLU A 77 7.62 -3.51 20.90
C GLU A 77 6.67 -4.00 19.80
N ALA A 78 6.46 -3.21 18.74
CA ALA A 78 5.66 -3.63 17.59
C ALA A 78 6.30 -4.83 16.88
N LEU A 79 7.64 -4.83 16.77
CA LEU A 79 8.39 -5.94 16.19
C LEU A 79 8.28 -7.20 17.04
N GLU A 80 8.47 -7.09 18.37
CA GLU A 80 8.32 -8.22 19.30
C GLU A 80 6.91 -8.80 19.24
N ALA A 81 5.88 -7.95 19.23
CA ALA A 81 4.49 -8.37 19.10
C ALA A 81 4.21 -9.09 17.78
N SER A 82 4.91 -8.73 16.69
CA SER A 82 4.72 -9.40 15.39
C SER A 82 5.25 -10.83 15.37
N HIS A 83 6.34 -11.11 16.09
CA HIS A 83 6.90 -12.47 16.18
C HIS A 83 6.06 -13.41 17.07
N ALA A 84 5.41 -12.87 18.11
CA ALA A 84 4.62 -13.67 19.06
C ALA A 84 3.30 -14.21 18.47
N GLU A 85 2.86 -13.70 17.32
CA GLU A 85 1.63 -14.13 16.64
C GLU A 85 1.89 -15.13 15.51
N GLU A 86 3.15 -15.35 15.13
CA GLU A 86 3.56 -16.36 14.13
C GLU A 86 3.77 -17.76 14.74
N GLU A 87 3.85 -17.88 16.07
CA GLU A 87 3.88 -19.15 16.84
C GLU A 87 2.47 -19.67 17.19
#